data_AF-A0A6A4VNI5-F1
#
_entry.id   AF-A0A6A4VNI5-F1
#
_cell.length_a   1.000
_cell.length_b   1.000
_cell.length_c   1.000
_cell.angle_alpha   90.00
_cell.angle_beta   90.00
_cell.angle_gamma   90.00
#
_symmetry.space_group_name_H-M   'P 1'
#
loop_
_entity.id
_entity.type
_entity.pdbx_description
1 polymer ?
#
loop_
_entity_poly.entity_id
_entity_poly.type
_entity_poly.pdbx_seq_one_letter_code
_entity_poly.pdbx_strand_id
1 'polypeptide(L)'
;MLTAAKQDNTHCSDEDVEDDILQHKKKVNTTLLVHFFGPKGDHELSYDEFKQFMENLQEEVLEIEFQEFAKGYHKISEVEFAKILLRYTYLRPDQYVFYRDQHVQPSADCVVGLTV
;
A
#
# COMPACT_ATOMS: atom_id res chain seq x y z
N MET A 1 -63.25 28.56 -31.05
CA MET A 1 -63.92 27.69 -30.07
C MET A 1 -62.91 26.64 -29.62
N LEU A 2 -62.60 26.62 -28.32
CA LEU A 2 -61.69 25.69 -27.68
C LEU A 2 -62.48 24.49 -27.14
N THR A 3 -62.02 23.27 -27.43
CA THR A 3 -62.35 21.99 -26.77
C THR A 3 -61.29 20.98 -27.25
N ALA A 4 -60.62 20.17 -26.44
CA ALA A 4 -60.73 19.87 -25.03
C ALA A 4 -59.34 19.50 -24.48
N ALA A 5 -59.12 19.84 -23.21
CA ALA A 5 -58.01 19.32 -22.43
C ALA A 5 -58.26 17.83 -22.09
N LYS A 6 -57.23 17.01 -22.24
CA LYS A 6 -57.15 15.73 -21.53
C LYS A 6 -55.96 15.82 -20.59
N GLN A 7 -56.27 16.02 -19.31
CA GLN A 7 -55.36 15.62 -18.23
C GLN A 7 -55.24 14.10 -18.29
N ASP A 8 -54.02 13.61 -18.46
CA ASP A 8 -53.63 12.39 -17.78
C ASP A 8 -52.69 12.75 -16.63
N ASN A 9 -53.03 12.19 -15.49
CA ASN A 9 -52.57 12.51 -14.17
C ASN A 9 -51.50 11.49 -13.77
N THR A 10 -50.46 11.97 -13.05
CA THR A 10 -49.52 11.16 -12.26
C THR A 10 -48.53 10.33 -13.11
N HIS A 11 -47.23 10.63 -13.07
CA HIS A 11 -46.38 10.36 -11.92
C HIS A 11 -45.12 11.24 -11.97
N CYS A 12 -44.94 12.06 -10.94
CA CYS A 12 -43.65 12.63 -10.58
C CYS A 12 -42.80 11.47 -10.06
N SER A 13 -41.85 11.00 -10.86
CA SER A 13 -40.72 10.23 -10.36
C SER A 13 -39.50 11.14 -10.44
N ASP A 14 -39.38 11.98 -9.41
CA ASP A 14 -38.13 12.63 -9.01
C ASP A 14 -37.24 11.61 -8.31
N GLU A 15 -36.93 10.48 -8.95
CA GLU A 15 -35.93 9.52 -8.46
C GLU A 15 -35.19 8.96 -9.68
N ASP A 16 -33.85 8.90 -9.57
CA ASP A 16 -32.90 8.19 -10.45
C ASP A 16 -32.22 8.95 -11.62
N VAL A 17 -31.87 10.23 -11.46
CA VAL A 17 -30.84 10.87 -12.34
C VAL A 17 -29.67 11.39 -11.53
N GLU A 18 -29.13 10.57 -10.62
CA GLU A 18 -27.94 10.95 -9.84
C GLU A 18 -26.83 9.90 -9.78
N ASP A 19 -26.88 8.83 -10.59
CA ASP A 19 -25.81 7.81 -10.58
C ASP A 19 -24.99 7.70 -11.89
N ASP A 20 -25.39 8.40 -12.96
CA ASP A 20 -24.73 8.29 -14.28
C ASP A 20 -23.63 9.35 -14.51
N ILE A 21 -23.56 10.38 -13.64
CA ILE A 21 -22.59 11.48 -13.75
C ILE A 21 -21.26 11.14 -13.05
N LEU A 22 -21.26 10.20 -12.10
CA LEU A 22 -20.05 9.73 -11.41
C LEU A 22 -19.30 8.61 -12.15
N GLN A 23 -19.97 7.91 -13.08
CA GLN A 23 -19.37 6.81 -13.84
C GLN A 23 -18.56 7.29 -15.05
N HIS A 24 -18.76 8.53 -15.50
CA HIS A 24 -17.90 9.20 -16.48
C HIS A 24 -16.61 9.77 -15.88
N LYS A 25 -16.21 9.33 -14.67
CA LYS A 25 -14.81 9.39 -14.24
C LYS A 25 -13.99 8.78 -15.37
N LYS A 26 -13.35 9.64 -16.18
CA LYS A 26 -12.28 9.30 -17.12
C LYS A 26 -11.59 8.07 -16.55
N LYS A 27 -11.63 6.95 -17.27
CA LYS A 27 -10.90 5.74 -16.88
C LYS A 27 -9.43 6.15 -16.80
N VAL A 28 -8.98 6.59 -15.61
CA VAL A 28 -7.64 7.12 -15.43
C VAL A 28 -6.78 5.88 -15.46
N ASN A 29 -6.05 5.72 -16.56
CA ASN A 29 -5.04 4.70 -16.69
C ASN A 29 -3.92 5.04 -15.70
N THR A 30 -4.05 4.53 -14.48
CA THR A 30 -2.98 4.62 -13.48
C THR A 30 -1.87 3.66 -13.89
N THR A 31 -0.65 3.95 -13.44
CA THR A 31 0.51 3.10 -13.72
C THR A 31 0.27 1.64 -13.32
N LEU A 32 -0.36 1.39 -12.16
CA LEU A 32 -0.67 0.03 -11.71
C LEU A 32 -1.73 -0.65 -12.58
N LEU A 33 -2.77 0.07 -13.01
CA LEU A 33 -3.78 -0.50 -13.90
C LEU A 33 -3.20 -0.88 -15.27
N VAL A 34 -2.35 -0.01 -15.83
CA VAL A 34 -1.66 -0.31 -17.10
C VAL A 34 -0.64 -1.43 -16.93
N HIS A 35 0.04 -1.49 -15.79
CA HIS A 35 1.01 -2.55 -15.49
C HIS A 35 0.34 -3.92 -15.36
N PHE A 36 -0.78 -4.00 -14.64
CA PHE A 36 -1.48 -5.26 -14.40
C PHE A 36 -2.40 -5.71 -15.52
N PHE A 37 -3.07 -4.79 -16.20
CA PHE A 37 -4.12 -5.14 -17.17
C PHE A 37 -3.80 -4.68 -18.59
N GLY A 38 -2.61 -4.11 -18.80
CA GLY A 38 -2.18 -3.54 -20.08
C GLY A 38 -2.86 -2.19 -20.40
N PRO A 39 -2.42 -1.50 -21.46
CA PRO A 39 -2.98 -0.19 -21.84
C PRO A 39 -4.47 -0.22 -22.22
N LYS A 40 -4.98 -1.39 -22.61
CA LYS A 40 -6.39 -1.61 -22.98
C LYS A 40 -7.24 -2.19 -21.84
N GLY A 41 -6.61 -2.73 -20.80
CA GLY A 41 -7.32 -3.39 -19.69
C GLY A 41 -7.87 -4.76 -20.05
N ASP A 42 -7.30 -5.44 -21.05
CA ASP A 42 -7.72 -6.74 -21.58
C ASP A 42 -6.86 -7.91 -21.10
N HIS A 43 -5.70 -7.63 -20.49
CA HIS A 43 -4.90 -8.66 -19.81
C HIS A 43 -5.56 -9.06 -18.51
N GLU A 44 -5.59 -10.36 -18.22
CA GLU A 44 -6.08 -10.89 -16.94
C GLU A 44 -4.88 -11.14 -16.01
N LEU A 45 -4.95 -10.61 -14.79
CA LEU A 45 -3.90 -10.76 -13.80
C LEU A 45 -4.06 -12.11 -13.07
N SER A 46 -3.16 -13.04 -13.30
CA SER A 46 -3.11 -14.30 -12.57
C SER A 46 -2.60 -14.12 -11.14
N TYR A 47 -2.87 -15.10 -10.29
CA TYR A 47 -2.34 -15.12 -8.92
C TYR A 47 -0.80 -15.12 -8.90
N ASP A 48 -0.15 -15.89 -9.78
CA ASP A 48 1.31 -16.00 -9.81
C ASP A 48 1.97 -14.68 -10.22
N GLU A 49 1.40 -13.97 -11.20
CA GLU A 49 1.86 -12.63 -11.59
C GLU A 49 1.67 -11.62 -10.44
N PHE A 50 0.53 -11.66 -9.77
CA PHE A 50 0.29 -10.78 -8.62
C PHE A 50 1.22 -11.11 -7.45
N LYS A 51 1.45 -12.39 -7.15
CA LYS A 51 2.38 -12.85 -6.12
C LYS A 51 3.79 -12.37 -6.41
N GLN A 52 4.27 -12.53 -7.64
CA GLN A 52 5.58 -12.05 -8.05
C GLN A 52 5.68 -10.53 -7.95
N PHE A 53 4.65 -9.79 -8.36
CA PHE A 53 4.61 -8.34 -8.17
C PHE A 53 4.76 -7.96 -6.68
N MET A 54 4.03 -8.64 -5.80
CA MET A 54 4.10 -8.37 -4.35
C MET A 54 5.48 -8.72 -3.76
N GLU A 55 6.12 -9.80 -4.22
CA GLU A 55 7.47 -10.17 -3.81
C GLU A 55 8.49 -9.11 -4.23
N ASN A 56 8.46 -8.67 -5.50
CA ASN A 56 9.32 -7.61 -6.00
C ASN A 56 9.09 -6.28 -5.25
N LEU A 57 7.82 -5.94 -5.00
CA LEU A 57 7.48 -4.73 -4.26
C LEU A 57 8.01 -4.77 -2.82
N GLN A 58 7.93 -5.93 -2.16
CA GLN A 58 8.51 -6.10 -0.83
C GLN A 58 10.03 -5.93 -0.84
N GLU A 59 10.72 -6.48 -1.84
CA GLU A 59 12.17 -6.31 -2.00
C GLU A 59 12.55 -4.83 -2.20
N GLU A 60 11.85 -4.11 -3.08
CA GLU A 60 12.11 -2.68 -3.31
C GLU A 60 11.87 -1.83 -2.06
N VAL A 61 10.80 -2.08 -1.32
CA VAL A 61 10.51 -1.36 -0.07
C VAL A 61 11.61 -1.61 0.96
N LEU A 62 12.04 -2.86 1.12
CA LEU A 62 13.11 -3.23 2.05
C LEU A 62 14.46 -2.60 1.66
N GLU A 63 14.79 -2.59 0.38
CA GLU A 63 16.00 -1.95 -0.16
C GLU A 63 16.02 -0.44 0.16
N ILE A 64 14.90 0.25 -0.05
CA ILE A 64 14.78 1.69 0.25
C ILE A 64 15.00 1.96 1.74
N GLU A 65 14.38 1.15 2.61
CA GLU A 65 14.58 1.29 4.05
C GLU A 65 16.02 1.01 4.44
N PHE A 66 16.61 -0.08 3.92
CA PHE A 66 18.00 -0.41 4.17
C PHE A 66 18.92 0.75 3.80
N GLN A 67 18.72 1.37 2.63
CA GLN A 67 19.51 2.52 2.19
C GLN A 67 19.34 3.74 3.10
N GLU A 68 18.13 4.01 3.59
CA GLU A 68 17.85 5.08 4.55
C GLU A 68 18.63 4.86 5.86
N PHE A 69 18.61 3.65 6.40
CA PHE A 69 19.29 3.30 7.66
C PHE A 69 20.81 3.15 7.50
N ALA A 70 21.27 2.74 6.32
CA ALA A 70 22.70 2.58 6.05
C ALA A 70 23.43 3.92 5.85
N LYS A 71 22.71 5.04 5.67
CA LYS A 71 23.28 6.40 5.60
C LYS A 71 24.42 6.53 4.57
N GLY A 72 24.31 5.83 3.45
CA GLY A 72 25.31 5.81 2.38
C GLY A 72 26.44 4.79 2.54
N TYR A 73 26.42 3.96 3.60
CA TYR A 73 27.30 2.81 3.74
C TYR A 73 26.69 1.56 3.09
N HIS A 74 27.52 0.55 2.82
CA HIS A 74 27.09 -0.74 2.26
C HIS A 74 26.57 -1.71 3.34
N LYS A 75 26.53 -1.28 4.60
CA LYS A 75 26.07 -2.05 5.77
C LYS A 75 25.33 -1.13 6.74
N ILE A 76 24.31 -1.66 7.38
CA ILE A 76 23.65 -1.04 8.54
C ILE A 76 24.37 -1.43 9.83
N SER A 77 24.32 -0.56 10.84
CA SER A 77 24.82 -0.93 12.18
C SER A 77 23.83 -1.86 12.88
N GLU A 78 24.30 -2.68 13.80
CA GLU A 78 23.46 -3.60 14.59
C GLU A 78 22.32 -2.87 15.32
N VAL A 79 22.58 -1.64 15.79
CA VAL A 79 21.57 -0.80 16.45
C VAL A 79 20.48 -0.33 15.48
N GLU A 80 20.85 0.08 14.27
CA GLU A 80 19.85 0.49 13.26
C GLU A 80 19.09 -0.73 12.72
N PHE A 81 19.75 -1.88 12.57
CA PHE A 81 19.08 -3.14 12.24
C PHE A 81 18.04 -3.52 13.30
N ALA A 82 18.41 -3.46 14.59
CA ALA A 82 17.47 -3.72 15.68
C ALA A 82 16.26 -2.77 15.63
N LYS A 83 16.46 -1.48 15.33
CA LYS A 83 15.35 -0.52 15.19
C LYS A 83 14.40 -0.86 14.05
N ILE A 84 14.93 -1.31 12.90
CA ILE A 84 14.11 -1.79 11.78
C ILE A 84 13.23 -2.95 12.24
N LEU A 85 13.82 -3.96 12.88
CA LEU A 85 13.06 -5.10 13.40
C LEU A 85 11.97 -4.67 14.38
N LEU A 86 12.30 -3.80 15.35
CA LEU A 86 11.35 -3.34 16.36
C LEU A 86 10.16 -2.57 15.75
N ARG A 87 10.38 -1.82 14.66
CA ARG A 87 9.31 -1.12 13.93
C ARG A 87 8.28 -2.07 13.33
N TYR A 88 8.72 -3.25 12.90
CA TYR A 88 7.87 -4.27 12.28
C TYR A 88 7.32 -5.31 13.27
N THR A 89 7.76 -5.26 14.52
CA THR A 89 7.17 -6.07 15.60
C THR A 89 6.04 -5.32 16.29
N TYR A 90 4.98 -6.04 16.66
CA TYR A 90 3.92 -5.52 17.52
C TYR A 90 4.40 -5.44 18.97
N LEU A 91 5.16 -4.39 19.29
CA LEU A 91 5.56 -4.09 20.66
C LEU A 91 4.58 -3.12 21.29
N ARG A 92 4.15 -3.45 22.50
CA ARG A 92 3.47 -2.45 23.32
C ARG A 92 4.46 -1.34 23.70
N PRO A 93 4.01 -0.08 23.82
CA PRO A 93 4.91 1.06 24.05
C PRO A 93 5.87 0.91 25.25
N ASP A 94 5.47 0.17 26.28
CA ASP A 94 6.26 -0.14 27.47
C ASP A 94 7.46 -1.07 27.18
N GLN A 95 7.36 -1.91 26.15
CA GLN A 95 8.42 -2.82 25.73
C GLN A 95 9.44 -2.11 24.82
N TYR A 96 9.01 -1.15 24.00
CA TYR A 96 9.87 -0.43 23.08
C TYR A 96 10.97 0.39 23.78
N VAL A 97 10.66 0.97 24.94
CA VAL A 97 11.63 1.75 25.74
C VAL A 97 12.71 0.84 26.32
N PHE A 98 12.35 -0.36 26.78
CA PHE A 98 13.28 -1.33 27.34
C PHE A 98 14.38 -1.74 26.33
N TYR A 99 14.00 -2.03 25.08
CA TYR A 99 14.95 -2.41 24.04
C TYR A 99 15.80 -1.24 23.52
N ARG A 100 15.35 0.02 23.72
CA ARG A 100 16.13 1.20 23.36
C ARG A 100 17.24 1.49 24.38
N ASP A 101 16.94 1.29 25.66
CA ASP A 101 17.83 1.69 26.75
C ASP A 101 18.86 0.60 27.13
N GLN A 102 18.71 -0.63 26.64
CA GLN A 102 19.62 -1.74 26.93
C GLN A 102 20.92 -1.75 26.09
N HIS A 103 21.33 -0.61 25.52
CA HIS A 103 22.67 -0.43 24.94
C HIS A 103 23.49 0.62 25.68
N VAL A 104 23.48 0.54 27.02
CA VAL A 104 24.56 1.05 27.87
C VAL A 104 25.04 -0.10 28.75
N GLN A 105 25.80 -1.04 28.18
CA GLN A 105 27.01 -1.64 28.77
C GLN A 105 27.83 -2.34 27.67
N PRO A 106 29.16 -2.11 27.59
CA PRO A 106 30.02 -2.84 26.68
C PRO A 106 30.43 -4.15 27.35
N SER A 107 29.81 -5.26 26.97
CA SER A 107 30.39 -6.58 27.25
C SER A 107 30.75 -7.23 25.91
N ALA A 108 32.06 -7.41 25.74
CA ALA A 108 32.64 -8.19 24.65
C ALA A 108 32.04 -9.60 24.63
N ASP A 109 31.96 -10.16 23.42
CA ASP A 109 31.61 -11.55 23.11
C ASP A 109 30.11 -11.84 22.93
N CYS A 110 29.57 -11.43 21.79
CA CYS A 110 28.47 -12.18 21.18
C CYS A 110 28.57 -12.12 19.65
N VAL A 111 29.16 -13.16 19.07
CA VAL A 111 29.12 -13.40 17.63
C VAL A 111 27.72 -13.90 17.30
N VAL A 112 26.87 -13.04 16.76
CA VAL A 112 25.60 -13.46 16.15
C VAL A 112 25.70 -13.26 14.66
N GLY A 113 26.28 -14.26 13.99
CA GLY A 113 26.17 -14.37 12.54
C GLY A 113 24.74 -14.76 12.18
N LEU A 114 23.99 -13.84 11.58
CA LEU A 114 22.86 -14.20 10.73
C LEU A 114 23.38 -14.23 9.30
N THR A 115 23.70 -15.44 8.85
CA THR A 115 23.87 -15.73 7.42
C THR A 115 22.48 -15.78 6.80
N VAL A 116 22.26 -14.97 5.77
CA VAL A 116 21.13 -15.11 4.83
C VAL A 116 21.45 -16.23 3.85
#